data_AF-A0A4U0Z524-F1
#
_entry.id   AF-A0A4U0Z524-F1
#
_cell.length_a   1.000
_cell.length_b   1.000
_cell.length_c   1.000
_cell.angle_alpha   90.00
_cell.angle_beta   90.00
_cell.angle_gamma   90.00
#
_symmetry.space_group_name_H-M   'P 1'
#
loop_
_entity.id
_entity.type
_entity.pdbx_description
1 polymer ?
#
loop_
_entity_poly.entity_id
_entity_poly.type
_entity_poly.pdbx_seq_one_letter_code
_entity_poly.pdbx_strand_id
1 'polypeptide(L)'
;MNSVTAISTETAEASHLWFGNTRVAIRVASHQGADGMSVIEHWMPCGEAPPLHIHHTEDEVFHVIKGRMRFRIGEQSLVAGAGETVLAPKGIPHHFRVESEEGAQCLTITRGADFEAMVRAVSRQTGADWLPPFVMPDAATVASLTAACAANGIDIIGMPLL
;
A
#
# COMPACT_ATOMS: atom_id res chain seq x y z
N MET A 1 10.54 -27.12 8.91
CA MET A 1 9.80 -26.83 10.15
C MET A 1 8.91 -25.64 9.87
N ASN A 2 7.59 -25.77 9.99
CA ASN A 2 6.67 -24.65 9.84
C ASN A 2 6.70 -23.86 11.15
N SER A 3 7.56 -22.84 11.23
CA SER A 3 7.58 -21.94 12.38
C SER A 3 6.36 -21.02 12.31
N VAL A 4 5.55 -21.04 13.37
CA VAL A 4 4.49 -20.04 13.57
C VAL A 4 5.16 -18.81 14.18
N THR A 5 5.09 -17.68 13.50
CA THR A 5 5.64 -16.41 13.98
C THR A 5 4.50 -15.42 14.15
N ALA A 6 4.31 -14.93 15.38
CA ALA A 6 3.48 -13.77 15.61
C ALA A 6 4.23 -12.53 15.12
N ILE A 7 3.64 -11.79 14.19
CA ILE A 7 4.18 -10.51 13.74
C ILE A 7 3.44 -9.43 14.55
N SER A 8 4.12 -8.82 15.52
CA SER A 8 3.58 -7.68 16.24
C SER A 8 4.17 -6.36 15.73
N THR A 9 3.51 -5.27 16.08
CA THR A 9 4.05 -3.92 15.88
C THR A 9 5.36 -3.70 16.67
N GLU A 10 5.59 -4.48 17.73
CA GLU A 10 6.75 -4.39 18.64
C GLU A 10 7.87 -5.39 18.30
N THR A 11 7.62 -6.44 17.51
CA THR A 11 8.69 -7.29 16.97
C THR A 11 9.42 -6.51 15.88
N ALA A 12 10.37 -5.69 16.33
CA ALA A 12 11.18 -4.72 15.61
C ALA A 12 12.20 -5.31 14.61
N GLU A 13 11.80 -6.36 13.90
CA GLU A 13 12.59 -7.01 12.83
C GLU A 13 11.89 -6.97 11.47
N ALA A 14 10.69 -6.38 11.37
CA ALA A 14 10.12 -6.06 10.05
C ALA A 14 10.79 -4.77 9.56
N SER A 15 11.84 -4.91 8.75
CA SER A 15 12.53 -3.80 8.09
C SER A 15 11.53 -2.78 7.52
N HIS A 16 11.57 -1.54 8.01
CA HIS A 16 10.73 -0.47 7.51
C HIS A 16 11.22 0.02 6.16
N LEU A 17 10.27 0.49 5.36
CA LEU A 17 10.48 1.02 4.03
C LEU A 17 9.83 2.41 3.95
N TRP A 18 10.48 3.34 3.28
CA TRP A 18 9.87 4.58 2.83
C TRP A 18 9.46 4.44 1.37
N PHE A 19 8.16 4.38 1.15
CA PHE A 19 7.50 4.31 -0.15
C PHE A 19 6.86 5.67 -0.45
N GLY A 20 7.53 6.49 -1.26
CA GLY A 20 7.12 7.90 -1.43
C GLY A 20 7.08 8.64 -0.09
N ASN A 21 5.92 9.21 0.25
CA ASN A 21 5.67 9.90 1.52
C ASN A 21 5.08 8.98 2.61
N THR A 22 4.97 7.69 2.31
CA THR A 22 4.37 6.68 3.18
C THR A 22 5.48 5.85 3.84
N ARG A 23 5.30 5.53 5.12
CA ARG A 23 6.08 4.46 5.76
C ARG A 23 5.34 3.15 5.56
N VAL A 24 6.05 2.09 5.17
CA VAL A 24 5.46 0.75 5.08
C VAL A 24 6.31 -0.30 5.80
N ALA A 25 5.67 -1.39 6.20
CA ALA A 25 6.32 -2.59 6.73
C ALA A 25 5.65 -3.83 6.13
N ILE A 26 6.45 -4.73 5.56
CA ILE A 26 5.95 -6.00 5.02
C ILE A 26 5.84 -6.96 6.20
N ARG A 27 4.61 -7.17 6.67
CA ARG A 27 4.29 -8.00 7.83
C ARG A 27 4.32 -9.47 7.47
N VAL A 28 3.70 -9.83 6.35
CA VAL A 28 3.78 -11.16 5.76
C VAL A 28 4.30 -10.98 4.34
N ALA A 29 5.46 -11.54 4.03
CA ALA A 29 5.94 -11.61 2.66
C ALA A 29 5.29 -12.77 1.92
N SER A 30 4.95 -12.57 0.66
CA SER A 30 4.32 -13.54 -0.23
C SER A 30 4.98 -14.92 -0.22
N HIS A 31 6.31 -14.98 -0.10
CA HIS A 31 7.06 -16.23 -0.09
C HIS A 31 7.05 -17.00 1.25
N GLN A 32 6.47 -16.45 2.32
CA GLN A 32 6.43 -17.10 3.64
C GLN A 32 5.36 -18.20 3.72
N GLY A 33 4.28 -18.09 2.95
CA GLY A 33 3.19 -19.06 2.90
C GLY A 33 3.05 -19.71 1.52
N ALA A 34 2.47 -20.92 1.47
CA ALA A 34 2.28 -21.66 0.23
C ALA A 34 1.27 -21.00 -0.73
N ASP A 35 0.30 -20.26 -0.19
CA ASP A 35 -0.75 -19.59 -0.98
C ASP A 35 -0.30 -18.24 -1.57
N GLY A 36 0.90 -17.75 -1.20
CA GLY A 36 1.45 -16.52 -1.77
C GLY A 36 0.90 -15.23 -1.17
N MET A 37 0.38 -15.23 0.05
CA MET A 37 -0.25 -14.04 0.65
C MET A 37 0.80 -13.00 1.08
N SER A 38 0.58 -11.74 0.68
CA SER A 38 1.34 -10.59 1.19
C SER A 38 0.46 -9.71 2.08
N VAL A 39 1.03 -9.23 3.19
CA VAL A 39 0.38 -8.28 4.10
C VAL A 39 1.37 -7.14 4.33
N ILE A 40 1.01 -5.95 3.88
CA ILE A 40 1.82 -4.74 4.02
C ILE A 40 1.05 -3.75 4.87
N GLU A 41 1.69 -3.25 5.92
CA GLU A 41 1.15 -2.20 6.76
C GLU A 41 1.66 -0.84 6.30
N HIS A 42 0.76 0.14 6.21
CA HIS A 42 1.01 1.49 5.73
C HIS A 42 0.71 2.50 6.82
N TRP A 43 1.59 3.50 6.96
CA TRP A 43 1.34 4.73 7.72
C TRP A 43 1.47 5.91 6.76
N MET A 44 0.40 6.68 6.62
CA MET A 44 0.25 7.67 5.57
C MET A 44 -0.10 9.03 6.16
N PRO A 45 0.49 10.13 5.65
CA PRO A 45 0.10 11.48 6.03
C PRO A 45 -1.31 11.83 5.52
N CYS A 46 -1.90 12.90 6.06
CA CYS A 46 -3.12 13.48 5.52
C CYS A 46 -2.94 13.87 4.05
N GLY A 47 -3.94 13.56 3.23
CA GLY A 47 -3.92 13.86 1.79
C GLY A 47 -3.08 12.91 0.95
N GLU A 48 -2.41 11.90 1.53
CA GLU A 48 -1.75 10.86 0.75
C GLU A 48 -2.78 10.17 -0.15
N ALA A 49 -2.44 10.08 -1.43
CA ALA A 49 -3.32 9.54 -2.46
C ALA A 49 -2.49 8.89 -3.58
N PRO A 50 -2.58 7.57 -3.80
CA PRO A 50 -1.97 6.96 -4.97
C PRO A 50 -2.68 7.44 -6.25
N PRO A 51 -2.01 7.39 -7.41
CA PRO A 51 -2.67 7.64 -8.69
C PRO A 51 -3.77 6.61 -8.95
N LEU A 52 -4.71 6.93 -9.86
CA LEU A 52 -5.71 5.95 -10.30
C LEU A 52 -5.01 4.79 -11.02
N HIS A 53 -5.22 3.57 -10.55
CA HIS A 53 -4.53 2.40 -11.06
C HIS A 53 -5.41 1.15 -11.15
N ILE A 54 -4.91 0.14 -11.85
CA ILE A 54 -5.53 -1.18 -12.02
C ILE A 54 -4.49 -2.25 -11.68
N HIS A 55 -4.85 -3.21 -10.82
CA HIS A 55 -4.10 -4.45 -10.64
C HIS A 55 -4.66 -5.52 -11.57
N HIS A 56 -3.80 -6.22 -12.32
CA HIS A 56 -4.23 -7.25 -13.29
C HIS A 56 -4.10 -8.68 -12.79
N THR A 57 -3.33 -8.91 -11.73
CA THR A 57 -2.97 -10.25 -11.24
C THR A 57 -3.60 -10.57 -9.88
N GLU A 58 -3.99 -9.57 -9.11
CA GLU A 58 -4.46 -9.72 -7.73
C GLU A 58 -5.59 -8.74 -7.35
N ASP A 59 -6.41 -9.16 -6.38
CA ASP A 59 -7.32 -8.27 -5.67
C ASP A 59 -6.52 -7.52 -4.58
N GLU A 60 -6.92 -6.29 -4.27
CA GLU A 60 -6.32 -5.51 -3.18
C GLU A 60 -7.34 -5.28 -2.05
N VAL A 61 -7.07 -5.85 -0.88
CA VAL A 61 -7.89 -5.64 0.32
C VAL A 61 -7.24 -4.61 1.21
N PHE A 62 -7.99 -3.60 1.61
CA PHE A 62 -7.59 -2.59 2.59
C PHE A 62 -8.31 -2.85 3.92
N HIS A 63 -7.59 -3.00 5.02
CA HIS A 63 -8.16 -2.99 6.36
C HIS A 63 -7.67 -1.77 7.13
N VAL A 64 -8.57 -0.85 7.49
CA VAL A 64 -8.18 0.40 8.14
C VAL A 64 -7.97 0.16 9.63
N ILE A 65 -6.78 0.47 10.12
CA ILE A 65 -6.41 0.36 11.55
C ILE A 65 -6.70 1.68 12.26
N LYS A 66 -6.37 2.82 11.64
CA LYS A 66 -6.52 4.16 12.20
C LYS A 66 -6.83 5.18 11.11
N GLY A 67 -7.57 6.22 11.46
CA GLY A 67 -7.90 7.32 10.55
C GLY A 67 -9.08 7.00 9.64
N ARG A 68 -9.27 7.82 8.61
CA ARG A 68 -10.32 7.70 7.60
C ARG A 68 -9.73 7.84 6.21
N MET A 69 -10.17 6.97 5.31
CA MET A 69 -9.71 6.92 3.92
C MET A 69 -10.92 6.92 2.99
N ARG A 70 -10.93 7.83 2.02
CA ARG A 70 -11.91 7.82 0.93
C ARG A 70 -11.40 6.91 -0.17
N PHE A 71 -12.22 5.96 -0.59
CA PHE A 71 -11.94 5.07 -1.71
C PHE A 71 -12.85 5.44 -2.87
N ARG A 72 -12.31 5.30 -4.09
CA ARG A 72 -13.11 5.22 -5.31
C ARG A 72 -12.66 3.99 -6.09
N ILE A 73 -13.62 3.10 -6.34
CA ILE A 73 -13.42 1.78 -6.95
C ILE A 73 -14.47 1.64 -8.05
N GLY A 74 -14.02 1.70 -9.30
CA GLY A 74 -14.88 1.88 -10.47
C GLY A 74 -15.74 3.14 -10.33
N GLU A 75 -17.07 2.95 -10.36
CA GLU A 75 -18.04 4.04 -10.21
C GLU A 75 -18.44 4.30 -8.76
N GLN A 76 -18.04 3.43 -7.83
CA GLN A 76 -18.44 3.52 -6.44
C GLN A 76 -17.44 4.36 -5.64
N SER A 77 -17.94 5.01 -4.60
CA SER A 77 -17.12 5.76 -3.64
C SER A 77 -17.65 5.55 -2.23
N LEU A 78 -16.75 5.39 -1.29
CA LEU A 78 -17.07 5.25 0.13
C LEU A 78 -15.94 5.82 0.98
N VAL A 79 -16.23 6.11 2.24
CA VAL A 79 -15.21 6.43 3.24
C VAL A 79 -15.19 5.31 4.26
N ALA A 80 -14.02 4.72 4.49
CA ALA A 80 -13.81 3.72 5.51
C ALA A 80 -12.93 4.28 6.63
N GLY A 81 -13.30 4.01 7.87
CA GLY A 81 -12.56 4.31 9.09
C GLY A 81 -12.06 3.06 9.79
N ALA A 82 -11.47 3.24 10.97
CA ALA A 82 -10.89 2.16 11.76
C ALA A 82 -11.85 0.97 11.98
N GLY A 83 -11.35 -0.24 11.71
CA GLY A 83 -12.09 -1.50 11.81
C GLY A 83 -12.83 -1.91 10.54
N GLU A 84 -12.97 -1.01 9.56
CA GLU A 84 -13.64 -1.30 8.29
C GLU A 84 -12.66 -1.87 7.26
N THR A 85 -13.19 -2.73 6.38
CA THR A 85 -12.43 -3.40 5.32
C THR A 85 -13.05 -3.07 3.96
N VAL A 86 -12.19 -2.76 2.98
CA VAL A 86 -12.56 -2.45 1.61
C VAL A 86 -11.85 -3.42 0.67
N LEU A 87 -12.57 -3.99 -0.28
CA LEU A 87 -12.01 -4.81 -1.35
C LEU A 87 -12.03 -3.99 -2.64
N ALA A 88 -10.86 -3.85 -3.27
CA ALA A 88 -10.73 -3.40 -4.65
C ALA A 88 -10.49 -4.63 -5.56
N PRO A 89 -11.50 -5.06 -6.33
CA PRO A 89 -11.36 -6.23 -7.17
C PRO A 89 -10.35 -6.00 -8.30
N LYS A 90 -9.62 -7.05 -8.65
CA LYS A 90 -8.73 -7.12 -9.81
C LYS A 90 -9.41 -6.63 -11.08
N GLY A 91 -8.69 -5.86 -11.89
CA GLY A 91 -9.18 -5.33 -13.17
C GLY A 91 -10.14 -4.14 -13.02
N ILE A 92 -10.50 -3.74 -11.80
CA ILE A 92 -11.34 -2.57 -11.56
C ILE A 92 -10.45 -1.38 -11.17
N PRO A 93 -10.51 -0.25 -11.90
CA PRO A 93 -9.80 0.97 -11.53
C PRO A 93 -10.08 1.42 -10.09
N HIS A 94 -9.03 1.72 -9.34
CA HIS A 94 -9.18 2.26 -7.99
C HIS A 94 -8.05 3.19 -7.56
N HIS A 95 -8.37 4.00 -6.56
CA HIS A 95 -7.45 4.83 -5.78
C HIS A 95 -8.12 5.22 -4.46
N PHE A 96 -7.35 5.83 -3.56
CA PHE A 96 -7.87 6.36 -2.31
C PHE A 96 -7.25 7.72 -1.99
N ARG A 97 -7.77 8.36 -0.94
CA ARG A 97 -7.19 9.54 -0.30
C ARG A 97 -7.33 9.45 1.21
N VAL A 98 -6.27 9.75 1.95
CA VAL A 98 -6.33 9.89 3.41
C VAL A 98 -7.03 11.21 3.77
N GLU A 99 -8.13 11.15 4.53
CA GLU A 99 -8.92 12.33 4.91
C GLU A 99 -8.64 12.82 6.33
N SER A 100 -8.18 11.95 7.22
CA SER A 100 -7.87 12.32 8.61
C SER A 100 -6.65 13.24 8.70
N GLU A 101 -6.76 14.32 9.49
CA GLU A 101 -5.68 15.30 9.69
C GLU A 101 -4.43 14.68 10.31
N GLU A 102 -4.61 13.74 11.24
CA GLU A 102 -3.51 12.99 11.87
C GLU A 102 -2.93 11.87 10.99
N GLY A 103 -3.40 11.75 9.75
CA GLY A 103 -3.06 10.66 8.82
C GLY A 103 -3.89 9.39 9.05
N ALA A 104 -3.49 8.32 8.36
CA ALA A 104 -4.15 7.01 8.45
C ALA A 104 -3.14 5.87 8.51
N GLN A 105 -3.62 4.73 9.02
CA GLN A 105 -2.89 3.48 9.07
C GLN A 105 -3.80 2.37 8.55
N CYS A 106 -3.30 1.55 7.62
CA CYS A 106 -4.06 0.43 7.09
C CYS A 106 -3.14 -0.75 6.75
N LEU A 107 -3.75 -1.92 6.59
CA LEU A 107 -3.13 -3.07 5.93
C LEU A 107 -3.61 -3.14 4.50
N THR A 108 -2.71 -3.39 3.56
CA THR A 108 -3.04 -3.97 2.25
C THR A 108 -2.76 -5.46 2.28
N ILE A 109 -3.69 -6.26 1.79
CA ILE A 109 -3.57 -7.71 1.70
C ILE A 109 -3.80 -8.10 0.25
N THR A 110 -2.80 -8.74 -0.35
CA THR A 110 -2.83 -9.20 -1.75
C THR A 110 -2.39 -10.66 -1.82
N ARG A 111 -2.73 -11.32 -2.93
CA ARG A 111 -2.23 -12.66 -3.25
C ARG A 111 -1.27 -12.57 -4.41
N GLY A 112 -0.04 -13.03 -4.20
CA GLY A 112 1.04 -12.92 -5.16
C GLY A 112 2.14 -12.02 -4.63
N ALA A 113 3.19 -11.89 -5.43
CA ALA A 113 4.34 -11.07 -5.08
C ALA A 113 4.35 -9.72 -5.82
N ASP A 114 3.41 -9.47 -6.73
CA ASP A 114 3.52 -8.37 -7.70
C ASP A 114 3.46 -7.00 -7.01
N PHE A 115 2.42 -6.69 -6.23
CA PHE A 115 2.36 -5.45 -5.46
C PHE A 115 3.49 -5.33 -4.44
N GLU A 116 3.84 -6.42 -3.75
CA GLU A 116 4.96 -6.42 -2.79
C GLU A 116 6.30 -6.11 -3.47
N ALA A 117 6.57 -6.73 -4.62
CA ALA A 117 7.77 -6.53 -5.41
C ALA A 117 7.83 -5.11 -5.96
N MET A 118 6.70 -4.56 -6.41
CA MET A 118 6.58 -3.15 -6.80
C MET A 118 6.95 -2.24 -5.63
N VAL A 119 6.32 -2.41 -4.46
CA VAL A 119 6.60 -1.61 -3.26
C VAL A 119 8.08 -1.70 -2.89
N ARG A 120 8.67 -2.91 -2.89
CA ARG A 120 10.11 -3.11 -2.61
C ARG A 120 11.00 -2.40 -3.62
N ALA A 121 10.66 -2.43 -4.91
CA ALA A 121 11.48 -1.89 -5.99
C ALA A 121 11.61 -0.36 -5.93
N VAL A 122 10.58 0.35 -5.46
CA VAL A 122 10.57 1.82 -5.41
C VAL A 122 10.66 2.39 -4.00
N SER A 123 10.83 1.53 -2.99
CA SER A 123 11.03 1.94 -1.61
C SER A 123 12.51 2.09 -1.25
N ARG A 124 12.78 2.94 -0.26
CA ARG A 124 14.09 3.04 0.40
C ARG A 124 14.03 2.38 1.77
N GLN A 125 15.03 1.56 2.11
CA GLN A 125 15.14 0.96 3.45
C GLN A 125 15.35 2.03 4.52
N THR A 126 14.76 1.82 5.68
CA THR A 126 14.93 2.68 6.84
C THR A 126 14.81 1.89 8.14
N GLY A 127 15.53 2.32 9.18
CA GLY A 127 15.30 1.89 10.55
C GLY A 127 14.31 2.80 11.31
N ALA A 128 13.81 3.84 10.65
CA ALA A 128 12.92 4.82 11.26
C ALA A 128 11.49 4.29 11.39
N ASP A 129 10.88 4.57 12.53
CA ASP A 129 9.47 4.30 12.82
C ASP A 129 8.58 5.56 12.66
N TRP A 130 9.03 6.54 11.88
CA TRP A 130 8.29 7.75 11.50
C TRP A 130 8.13 7.88 9.99
N LEU A 131 7.20 8.75 9.58
CA LEU A 131 6.97 9.07 8.18
C LEU A 131 8.23 9.70 7.54
N PRO A 132 8.52 9.41 6.27
CA PRO A 132 9.56 10.15 5.55
C PRO A 132 9.24 11.66 5.51
N PRO A 133 10.25 12.53 5.37
CA PRO A 133 10.01 13.93 5.04
C PRO A 133 9.18 14.05 3.77
N PHE A 134 8.18 14.95 3.77
CA PHE A 134 7.32 15.15 2.61
C PHE A 134 8.11 15.66 1.41
N VAL A 135 7.95 14.99 0.28
CA VAL A 135 8.52 15.38 -1.00
C VAL A 135 7.45 15.26 -2.07
N MET A 136 7.32 16.29 -2.91
CA MET A 136 6.51 16.19 -4.12
C MET A 136 7.25 15.32 -5.13
N PRO A 137 6.61 14.30 -5.72
CA PRO A 137 7.26 13.46 -6.70
C PRO A 137 7.62 14.27 -7.95
N ASP A 138 8.89 14.25 -8.32
CA ASP A 138 9.38 14.83 -9.57
C ASP A 138 9.15 13.87 -10.74
N ALA A 139 9.44 14.33 -11.96
CA ALA A 139 9.23 13.54 -13.17
C ALA A 139 10.00 12.20 -13.15
N ALA A 140 11.19 12.16 -12.55
CA ALA A 140 11.99 10.95 -12.46
C ALA A 140 11.36 9.94 -11.49
N THR A 141 10.86 10.42 -10.34
CA THR A 141 10.13 9.62 -9.35
C THR A 141 8.85 9.03 -9.96
N VAL A 142 8.08 9.85 -10.68
CA VAL A 142 6.87 9.41 -11.37
C VAL A 142 7.19 8.34 -12.43
N ALA A 143 8.25 8.56 -13.23
CA ALA A 143 8.67 7.59 -14.25
C ALA A 143 9.12 6.26 -13.63
N SER A 144 9.89 6.31 -12.53
CA SER A 144 10.32 5.12 -11.79
C SER A 144 9.13 4.34 -11.23
N LEU A 145 8.18 5.02 -10.59
CA LEU A 145 6.95 4.41 -10.09
C LEU A 145 6.15 3.75 -11.22
N THR A 146 5.95 4.47 -12.33
CA THR A 146 5.20 3.96 -13.49
C THR A 146 5.85 2.70 -14.06
N ALA A 147 7.17 2.70 -14.23
CA ALA A 147 7.90 1.54 -14.73
C ALA A 147 7.81 0.34 -13.77
N ALA A 148 7.93 0.57 -12.46
CA ALA A 148 7.80 -0.48 -11.46
C ALA A 148 6.38 -1.05 -11.40
N CYS A 149 5.34 -0.22 -11.48
CA CYS A 149 3.96 -0.68 -11.58
C CYS A 149 3.78 -1.58 -12.81
N ALA A 150 4.17 -1.11 -14.00
CA ALA A 150 4.01 -1.87 -15.24
C ALA A 150 4.76 -3.22 -15.21
N ALA A 151 5.95 -3.27 -14.62
CA ALA A 151 6.72 -4.50 -14.45
C ALA A 151 6.06 -5.54 -13.52
N ASN A 152 5.11 -5.11 -12.70
CA ASN A 152 4.41 -5.93 -11.71
C ASN A 152 2.89 -5.96 -11.98
N GLY A 153 2.46 -5.87 -13.24
CA GLY A 153 1.05 -6.05 -13.60
C GLY A 153 0.10 -4.99 -13.04
N ILE A 154 0.61 -3.78 -12.74
CA ILE A 154 -0.16 -2.64 -12.27
C ILE A 154 -0.08 -1.52 -13.32
N ASP A 155 -1.22 -1.05 -13.79
CA ASP A 155 -1.29 0.10 -14.71
C ASP A 155 -1.70 1.36 -13.97
N ILE A 156 -0.93 2.43 -14.13
CA ILE A 156 -1.34 3.79 -13.73
C ILE A 156 -2.09 4.42 -14.89
N ILE A 157 -3.36 4.78 -14.66
CA ILE A 157 -4.30 5.22 -15.72
C ILE A 157 -4.91 6.60 -15.46
N GLY A 158 -4.55 7.26 -14.37
CA GLY A 158 -5.09 8.58 -14.07
C GLY A 158 -4.48 9.23 -12.84
N MET A 159 -5.01 10.41 -12.54
CA MET A 159 -4.52 11.24 -11.42
C MET A 159 -4.93 10.66 -10.06
N PRO A 160 -4.21 11.04 -8.99
CA PRO A 160 -4.66 10.79 -7.62
C PRO A 160 -6.04 11.39 -7.35
N LEU A 161 -6.70 10.83 -6.33
CA LEU A 161 -7.94 11.39 -5.83
C LEU A 161 -7.65 12.71 -5.10
N LEU A 162 -8.28 13.81 -5.54
CA LEU A 162 -8.10 15.16 -5.00
C LEU A 162 -8.77 15.35 -3.63
#